data_AF-A0A2R3MZC2-F1
#
_entry.id   AF-A0A2R3MZC2-F1
#
_cell.length_a   1.000
_cell.length_b   1.000
_cell.length_c   1.000
_cell.angle_alpha   90.00
_cell.angle_beta   90.00
_cell.angle_gamma   90.00
#
_symmetry.space_group_name_H-M   'P 1'
#
loop_
_entity.id
_entity.type
_entity.pdbx_description
1 polymer ?
#
loop_
_entity_poly.entity_id
_entity_poly.type
_entity_poly.pdbx_seq_one_letter_code
_entity_poly.pdbx_strand_id
1 'polypeptide(L)' 'MFILVPIIMMFVGILLFLKARKMPKEQGLNIVVGICAIMLVILGAVLLNAILSKNHLSG' A
#
# COMPACT_ATOMS: atom_id res chain seq x y z
N MET A 1 3.58 10.15 14.87
CA MET A 1 4.51 9.52 13.89
C MET A 1 4.04 8.15 13.40
N PHE A 2 3.54 7.24 14.27
CA PHE A 2 3.21 5.86 13.88
C PHE A 2 2.10 5.69 12.82
N ILE A 3 1.02 6.50 12.85
CA ILE A 3 -0.10 6.41 11.89
C ILE A 3 0.23 7.04 10.53
N LEU A 4 1.22 7.94 10.48
CA LEU A 4 1.61 8.60 9.24
C LEU A 4 2.25 7.61 8.25
N VAL A 5 3.03 6.66 8.77
CA VAL A 5 3.73 5.63 7.98
C VAL A 5 2.79 4.74 7.15
N PRO A 6 1.74 4.11 7.72
CA PRO A 6 0.82 3.28 6.93
C PRO A 6 0.02 4.10 5.91
N ILE A 7 -0.34 5.35 6.23
CA ILE A 7 -1.02 6.24 5.27
C ILE A 7 -0.12 6.55 4.07
N ILE A 8 1.16 6.88 4.31
CA ILE A 8 2.13 7.13 3.24
C ILE A 8 2.37 5.85 2.42
N MET A 9 2.49 4.69 3.06
CA MET A 9 2.63 3.40 2.35
C MET A 9 1.45 3.12 1.41
N MET A 10 0.21 3.35 1.87
CA MET A 10 -0.98 3.19 1.02
C MET A 10 -0.96 4.16 -0.17
N PHE A 11 -0.61 5.43 0.06
CA PHE A 11 -0.49 6.43 -1.01
C PHE A 11 0.55 6.02 -2.06
N VAL A 12 1.73 5.55 -1.62
CA VAL A 12 2.79 5.08 -2.52
C VAL A 12 2.33 3.85 -3.31
N GLY A 13 1.66 2.90 -2.68
CA GLY A 13 1.08 1.73 -3.36
C GLY A 13 0.08 2.13 -4.44
N ILE A 14 -0.83 3.07 -4.15
CA ILE A 14 -1.82 3.57 -5.12
C ILE A 14 -1.14 4.29 -6.30
N LEU A 15 -0.15 5.13 -6.03
CA LEU A 15 0.61 5.84 -7.07
C LEU A 15 1.37 4.88 -7.98
N LEU A 16 2.01 3.85 -7.41
CA LEU A 16 2.68 2.81 -8.17
C LEU A 16 1.70 2.01 -9.04
N PHE A 17 0.53 1.69 -8.50
CA PHE A 17 -0.53 1.01 -9.25
C PHE A 17 -1.03 1.86 -10.44
N LEU A 18 -1.27 3.15 -10.22
CA LEU A 18 -1.66 4.10 -11.27
C LEU A 18 -0.57 4.24 -12.35
N LYS A 19 0.69 4.27 -11.94
CA LYS A 19 1.84 4.37 -12.86
C LYS A 19 2.02 3.10 -13.68
N ALA A 20 1.88 1.92 -13.06
CA ALA A 20 1.93 0.63 -13.75
C ALA A 20 0.82 0.52 -14.80
N ARG A 21 -0.39 1.01 -14.50
CA ARG A 21 -1.51 1.06 -15.46
C ARG A 21 -1.25 1.94 -16.68
N LYS A 22 -0.45 3.00 -16.55
CA LYS A 22 -0.13 3.94 -17.64
C LYS A 22 1.04 3.50 -18.52
N MET A 23 1.82 2.49 -18.10
CA MET A 23 2.92 1.96 -18.90
C MET A 23 2.42 0.97 -19.97
N PRO A 24 3.00 0.97 -21.18
CA PRO A 24 2.60 0.06 -22.26
C PRO A 24 2.76 -1.42 -21.84
N LYS A 25 1.79 -2.26 -22.25
CA LYS A 25 1.59 -3.64 -21.77
C LYS A 25 2.69 -4.65 -22.15
N GLU A 26 3.74 -4.23 -22.86
CA GLU A 26 4.74 -5.12 -23.44
C GLU A 26 5.79 -5.65 -22.45
N GLN A 27 5.79 -5.18 -21.21
CA GLN A 27 6.75 -5.63 -20.20
C GLN A 27 6.01 -6.36 -19.08
N GLY A 28 6.24 -7.67 -18.94
CA GLY A 28 5.74 -8.47 -17.79
C GLY A 28 6.10 -7.87 -16.42
N LEU A 29 7.10 -6.97 -16.39
CA LEU A 29 7.43 -6.10 -15.27
C LEU A 29 6.22 -5.31 -14.73
N ASN A 30 5.29 -4.89 -15.58
CA ASN A 30 4.10 -4.13 -15.18
C ASN A 30 3.13 -4.97 -14.31
N ILE A 31 3.02 -6.27 -14.59
CA ILE A 31 2.18 -7.19 -13.82
C ILE A 31 2.78 -7.38 -12.43
N VAL A 32 4.11 -7.61 -12.37
CA VAL A 32 4.84 -7.77 -11.11
C VAL A 32 4.75 -6.49 -10.27
N VAL A 33 4.95 -5.32 -10.88
CA VAL A 33 4.82 -4.02 -10.20
C VAL A 33 3.38 -3.79 -9.71
N GLY A 34 2.37 -4.18 -10.49
CA GLY A 34 0.97 -4.11 -10.08
C GLY A 34 0.68 -4.99 -8.86
N ILE A 35 1.17 -6.24 -8.83
CA ILE A 35 1.02 -7.16 -7.70
C ILE A 35 1.74 -6.61 -6.46
N CYS A 36 2.98 -6.14 -6.60
CA CYS A 36 3.72 -5.51 -5.51
C CYS A 36 3.01 -4.28 -4.94
N ALA A 37 2.42 -3.45 -5.81
CA ALA A 37 1.64 -2.29 -5.38
C ALA A 37 0.40 -2.69 -4.56
N ILE A 38 -0.31 -3.73 -4.97
CA ILE A 38 -1.47 -4.26 -4.23
C ILE A 38 -1.03 -4.81 -2.86
N MET A 39 0.04 -5.60 -2.81
CA MET A 39 0.57 -6.12 -1.54
C MET A 39 0.96 -4.99 -0.57
N LEU A 40 1.57 -3.91 -1.07
CA LEU A 40 1.90 -2.73 -0.27
C LEU A 40 0.67 -2.05 0.33
N VAL A 41 -0.43 -1.94 -0.43
CA VAL A 41 -1.68 -1.36 0.07
C VAL A 41 -2.30 -2.24 1.16
N ILE A 42 -2.31 -3.56 0.98
CA ILE A 42 -2.84 -4.51 1.97
C ILE A 42 -2.01 -4.46 3.26
N LEU A 43 -0.68 -4.48 3.14
CA LEU A 43 0.23 -4.33 4.29
C LEU A 43 -0.02 -3.02 5.02
N GLY A 44 -0.16 -1.91 4.30
CA GLY A 44 -0.51 -0.61 4.89
C GLY A 44 -1.85 -0.64 5.64
N ALA A 45 -2.89 -1.28 5.08
CA ALA A 45 -4.20 -1.42 5.72
C ALA A 45 -4.13 -2.25 7.01
N VAL A 46 -3.43 -3.38 6.97
CA VAL A 46 -3.25 -4.27 8.13
C VAL A 46 -2.49 -3.56 9.24
N LEU A 47 -1.41 -2.84 8.90
CA LEU A 47 -0.64 -2.07 9.87
C LEU A 47 -1.48 -0.95 10.50
N LEU A 48 -2.28 -0.25 9.69
CA LEU A 48 -3.18 0.80 10.17
C LEU A 48 -4.21 0.23 11.15
N ASN A 49 -4.86 -0.88 10.79
CA ASN A 49 -5.81 -1.58 11.67
C ASN A 49 -5.15 -2.07 12.96
N ALA A 50 -3.93 -2.60 12.89
CA ALA A 50 -3.19 -3.04 14.08
C ALA A 50 -2.89 -1.86 15.01
N ILE A 51 -2.50 -0.70 14.47
CA ILE A 51 -2.25 0.51 15.26
C ILE A 51 -3.55 1.04 15.89
N LEU A 52 -4.64 1.11 15.11
CA LEU A 52 -5.96 1.52 15.61
C LEU A 52 -6.48 0.58 16.70
N SER A 53 -6.39 -0.74 16.49
CA SER A 53 -6.82 -1.76 17.44
C SER A 53 -6.01 -1.69 18.74
N LYS A 54 -4.69 -1.51 18.65
CA LYS A 54 -3.82 -1.37 19.82
C LYS A 54 -4.13 -0.10 20.62
N ASN A 55 -4.42 1.01 19.94
CA ASN A 55 -4.86 2.24 20.60
C ASN A 55 -6.26 2.10 21.23
N HIS A 56 -7.17 1.34 20.63
CA HIS A 56 -8.51 1.10 21.19
C HIS A 56 -8.50 0.15 22.42
N LEU A 57 -7.51 -0.73 22.52
CA LEU A 57 -7.32 -1.64 23.68
C LEU A 57 -6.53 -1.03 24.83
N SER A 58 -5.87 0.10 24.61
CA SER A 58 -5.01 0.77 25.61
C SER A 58 -5.67 2.03 26.23
N GLY A 59 -6.95 2.28 25.91
CA GLY A 59 -7.74 3.42 26.38
C GLY A 59 -8.76 3.03 27.43
#